data_AF-A0A7W0TZX3-F1
#
_entry.id   AF-A0A7W0TZX3-F1
#
_cell.length_a   1.000
_cell.length_b   1.000
_cell.length_c   1.000
_cell.angle_alpha   90.00
_cell.angle_beta   90.00
_cell.angle_gamma   90.00
#
_symmetry.space_group_name_H-M   'P 1'
#
loop_
_entity.id
_entity.type
_entity.pdbx_description
1 polymer ?
#
loop_
_entity_poly.entity_id
_entity_poly.type
_entity_poly.pdbx_seq_one_letter_code
_entity_poly.pdbx_strand_id
1 'polypeptide(L)'
;MTAAAAIPLFDGAPGGWLRCAFHVHTTESDGWLTPPVQRRYHTGAGYDVLAITDHDRCTPEPPGEDNLLVIGGTELSLTAPKSGGPLHLLGIGITSQPRVGREATLAEAAAAVREVGGVPFLAHPVWSGLRTDEVDGIE
;
A
#
# COMPACT_ATOMS: atom_id res chain seq x y z
N MET A 1 5.60 -13.20 28.21
CA MET A 1 4.37 -12.51 27.84
C MET A 1 4.19 -11.32 28.77
N THR A 2 4.54 -10.13 28.31
CA THR A 2 4.25 -8.89 29.01
C THR A 2 3.31 -8.11 28.12
N ALA A 3 2.05 -7.97 28.56
CA ALA A 3 1.08 -7.12 27.90
C ALA A 3 1.66 -5.71 27.82
N ALA A 4 1.91 -5.24 26.59
CA ALA A 4 2.24 -3.84 26.37
C ALA A 4 1.09 -3.01 26.92
N ALA A 5 1.39 -2.13 27.88
CA ALA A 5 0.40 -1.24 28.46
C ALA A 5 -0.28 -0.44 27.34
N ALA A 6 -1.61 -0.51 27.30
CA ALA A 6 -2.44 0.10 26.27
C ALA A 6 -2.32 1.63 26.34
N ILE A 7 -1.60 2.21 25.38
CA ILE A 7 -1.72 3.64 25.08
C ILE A 7 -3.09 3.82 24.43
N PRO A 8 -4.02 4.63 24.97
CA PRO A 8 -5.27 4.91 24.28
C PRO A 8 -4.96 5.87 23.14
N LEU A 9 -4.93 5.34 21.91
CA LEU A 9 -4.82 6.14 20.70
C LEU A 9 -6.26 6.42 20.24
N PHE A 10 -6.73 7.67 20.29
CA PHE A 10 -8.12 8.07 19.90
C PHE A 10 -9.27 7.62 20.83
N ASP A 11 -10.50 7.97 20.42
CA ASP A 11 -11.75 8.29 21.14
C ASP A 11 -12.30 7.34 22.23
N GLY A 12 -11.51 6.35 22.66
CA GLY A 12 -11.90 5.38 23.68
C GLY A 12 -12.84 4.30 23.16
N ALA A 13 -13.07 4.22 21.84
CA ALA A 13 -13.84 3.14 21.25
C ALA A 13 -13.21 1.77 21.54
N PRO A 14 -14.02 0.72 21.75
CA PRO A 14 -13.51 -0.63 21.94
C PRO A 14 -12.83 -1.14 20.66
N GLY A 15 -11.64 -1.73 20.80
CA GLY A 15 -10.88 -2.28 19.66
C GLY A 15 -9.49 -2.75 20.04
N GLY A 16 -8.81 -3.40 19.09
CA GLY A 16 -7.39 -3.75 19.17
C GLY A 16 -6.54 -2.79 18.34
N TRP A 17 -5.37 -2.42 18.84
CA TRP A 17 -4.39 -1.62 18.10
C TRP A 17 -3.48 -2.53 17.31
N LEU A 18 -3.45 -2.34 15.99
CA LEU A 18 -2.58 -3.08 15.08
C LEU A 18 -1.47 -2.16 14.56
N ARG A 19 -0.24 -2.66 14.58
CA ARG A 19 0.89 -2.01 13.94
C ARG A 19 0.97 -2.47 12.48
N CYS A 20 0.68 -1.57 11.57
CA CYS A 20 0.57 -1.87 10.14
C CYS A 20 1.65 -1.15 9.30
N ALA A 21 2.14 -1.80 8.26
CA ALA A 21 2.90 -1.17 7.18
C ALA A 21 2.15 -1.36 5.85
N PHE A 22 1.65 -0.28 5.27
CA PHE A 22 0.81 -0.34 4.05
C PHE A 22 1.51 0.11 2.77
N HIS A 23 2.75 0.56 2.85
CA HIS A 23 3.52 1.01 1.70
C HIS A 23 4.95 0.48 1.84
N VAL A 24 5.22 -0.67 1.22
CA VAL A 24 6.47 -1.40 1.35
C VAL A 24 6.87 -2.01 0.02
N HIS A 25 8.11 -1.74 -0.39
CA HIS A 25 8.72 -2.27 -1.61
C HIS A 25 9.64 -3.44 -1.34
N THR A 26 9.74 -4.34 -2.32
CA THR A 26 10.64 -5.49 -2.33
C THR A 26 11.55 -5.46 -3.56
N THR A 27 12.43 -6.45 -3.68
CA THR A 27 13.24 -6.64 -4.90
C THR A 27 12.42 -6.98 -6.15
N GLU A 28 11.10 -7.20 -6.03
CA GLU A 28 10.22 -7.38 -7.18
C GLU A 28 9.87 -6.06 -7.89
N SER A 29 10.26 -4.92 -7.30
CA SER A 29 10.31 -3.60 -7.94
C SER A 29 11.63 -2.86 -7.63
N ASP A 30 11.65 -1.90 -6.70
CA ASP A 30 12.80 -1.04 -6.39
C ASP A 30 13.31 -1.16 -4.93
N GLY A 31 12.72 -2.06 -4.14
CA GLY A 31 13.12 -2.32 -2.77
C GLY A 31 14.41 -3.13 -2.64
N TRP A 32 15.01 -3.09 -1.46
CA TRP A 32 16.29 -3.79 -1.18
C TRP A 32 16.15 -5.19 -0.58
N LEU A 33 14.99 -5.52 -0.03
CA LEU A 33 14.74 -6.80 0.64
C LEU A 33 13.80 -7.65 -0.21
N THR A 34 14.10 -8.95 -0.33
CA THR A 34 13.21 -9.88 -1.03
C THR A 34 11.89 -10.05 -0.26
N PRO A 35 10.78 -10.47 -0.91
CA PRO A 35 9.50 -10.64 -0.21
C PRO A 35 9.58 -11.49 1.08
N PRO A 36 10.27 -12.66 1.11
CA PRO A 36 10.43 -13.43 2.35
C PRO A 36 11.25 -12.72 3.42
N VAL A 37 12.24 -11.90 3.02
CA VAL A 37 13.05 -11.13 3.97
C VAL A 37 12.25 -9.95 4.54
N GLN A 38 11.39 -9.30 3.74
CA GLN A 38 10.47 -8.28 4.23
C GLN A 38 9.50 -8.83 5.27
N ARG A 39 8.89 -10.01 5.02
CA ARG A 39 8.03 -10.69 5.99
C ARG A 39 8.76 -10.91 7.31
N ARG A 40 9.94 -11.52 7.27
CA ARG A 40 10.76 -11.76 8.47
C ARG A 40 11.14 -10.48 9.20
N TYR A 41 11.50 -9.42 8.48
CA TYR A 41 11.84 -8.13 9.06
C TYR A 41 10.67 -7.53 9.83
N HIS A 42 9.47 -7.50 9.22
CA HIS A 42 8.27 -6.94 9.85
C HIS A 42 7.77 -7.78 11.01
N THR A 43 7.78 -9.12 10.88
CA THR A 43 7.50 -10.04 11.99
C THR A 43 8.44 -9.78 13.17
N GLY A 44 9.76 -9.69 12.93
CA GLY A 44 10.76 -9.42 13.97
C GLY A 44 10.63 -8.03 14.61
N ALA A 45 10.08 -7.06 13.88
CA ALA A 45 9.81 -5.71 14.37
C ALA A 45 8.45 -5.57 15.10
N GLY A 46 7.66 -6.64 15.20
CA GLY A 46 6.37 -6.66 15.89
C GLY A 46 5.25 -5.94 15.13
N TYR A 47 5.25 -6.03 13.80
CA TYR A 47 4.10 -5.65 12.99
C TYR A 47 3.03 -6.75 13.00
N ASP A 48 1.77 -6.33 12.93
CA ASP A 48 0.61 -7.22 12.81
C ASP A 48 0.17 -7.36 11.35
N VAL A 49 0.37 -6.32 10.53
CA VAL A 49 -0.06 -6.28 9.13
C VAL A 49 1.03 -5.70 8.23
N LEU A 50 1.24 -6.33 7.07
CA LEU A 50 2.15 -5.89 6.02
C LEU A 50 1.43 -5.94 4.66
N ALA A 51 1.33 -4.81 3.96
CA ALA A 51 1.01 -4.80 2.54
C ALA A 51 2.29 -4.68 1.72
N ILE A 52 2.48 -5.60 0.77
CA ILE A 52 3.55 -5.50 -0.22
C ILE A 52 2.99 -4.73 -1.41
N THR A 53 3.56 -3.56 -1.71
CA THR A 53 3.04 -2.61 -2.69
C THR A 53 4.10 -2.27 -3.74
N ASP A 54 4.72 -3.29 -4.32
CA ASP A 54 5.69 -3.12 -5.39
C ASP A 54 5.12 -2.31 -6.57
N HIS A 55 6.00 -1.53 -7.22
CA HIS A 55 5.64 -0.71 -8.37
C HIS A 55 5.03 -1.54 -9.50
N ASP A 56 3.79 -1.20 -9.88
CA ASP A 56 3.02 -1.79 -10.99
C ASP A 56 2.97 -3.34 -10.95
N ARG A 57 3.08 -3.91 -9.75
CA ARG A 57 3.13 -5.36 -9.54
C ARG A 57 2.46 -5.81 -8.24
N CYS A 58 1.51 -6.72 -8.39
CA CYS A 58 0.92 -7.49 -7.30
C CYS A 58 1.82 -8.68 -6.98
N THR A 59 2.76 -8.47 -6.05
CA THR A 59 3.69 -9.52 -5.61
C THR A 59 2.94 -10.59 -4.81
N PRO A 60 3.08 -11.89 -5.15
CA PRO A 60 2.46 -12.98 -4.39
C PRO A 60 2.90 -12.98 -2.93
N GLU A 61 2.02 -13.45 -2.03
CA GLU A 61 2.35 -13.60 -0.62
C GLU A 61 3.62 -14.47 -0.45
N PRO A 62 4.66 -13.97 0.23
CA PRO A 62 5.82 -14.79 0.57
C PRO A 62 5.45 -15.81 1.65
N PRO A 63 5.89 -17.07 1.53
CA PRO A 63 5.60 -18.10 2.54
C PRO A 63 6.20 -17.76 3.90
N GLY A 64 5.51 -18.16 4.97
CA GLY A 64 5.99 -18.05 6.35
C GLY A 64 5.04 -18.70 7.36
N GLU A 65 5.58 -19.06 8.53
CA GLU A 65 4.85 -19.72 9.64
C GLU A 65 4.69 -18.76 10.84
N ASP A 66 4.46 -17.48 10.56
CA ASP A 66 4.26 -16.42 11.56
C ASP A 66 2.81 -15.91 11.59
N ASN A 67 2.51 -15.05 12.56
CA ASN A 67 1.19 -14.43 12.71
C ASN A 67 1.04 -13.11 11.94
N LEU A 68 1.98 -12.75 11.06
CA LEU A 68 1.90 -11.51 10.28
C LEU A 68 0.83 -11.68 9.21
N LEU A 69 -0.19 -10.82 9.22
CA LEU A 69 -1.14 -10.76 8.13
C LEU A 69 -0.48 -10.05 6.93
N VAL A 70 -0.22 -10.79 5.86
CA VAL A 70 0.23 -10.21 4.60
C VAL A 70 -0.97 -9.91 3.72
N ILE A 71 -1.04 -8.68 3.22
CA ILE A 71 -2.11 -8.22 2.32
C ILE A 71 -1.48 -7.94 0.95
N GLY A 72 -2.16 -8.38 -0.11
CA GLY A 72 -1.73 -8.07 -1.48
C GLY A 72 -1.89 -6.58 -1.79
N GLY A 73 -0.94 -6.03 -2.52
CA GLY A 73 -0.90 -4.61 -2.84
C GLY A 73 -0.12 -4.31 -4.12
N THR A 74 -0.20 -3.05 -4.57
CA THR A 74 0.62 -2.49 -5.65
C THR A 74 0.73 -0.97 -5.46
N GLU A 75 1.83 -0.37 -5.90
CA GLU A 75 1.91 1.06 -6.15
C GLU A 75 1.83 1.31 -7.66
N LEU A 76 0.72 1.83 -8.15
CA LEU A 76 0.54 2.19 -9.55
C LEU A 76 1.37 3.43 -9.87
N SER A 77 2.22 3.34 -10.88
CA SER A 77 3.07 4.46 -11.33
C SER A 77 2.41 5.18 -12.49
N LEU A 78 1.75 6.30 -12.20
CA LEU A 78 1.03 7.14 -13.17
C LEU A 78 1.83 8.40 -13.53
N THR A 79 1.35 9.10 -14.55
CA THR A 79 1.79 10.43 -14.95
C THR A 79 0.72 11.44 -14.51
N ALA A 80 1.12 12.45 -13.73
CA ALA A 80 0.23 13.53 -13.34
C ALA A 80 -0.22 14.33 -14.59
N PRO A 81 -1.53 14.48 -14.85
CA PRO A 81 -2.02 14.94 -16.15
C PRO A 81 -1.70 16.41 -16.46
N LYS A 82 -1.49 17.28 -15.46
CA LYS A 82 -1.19 18.70 -15.69
C LYS A 82 0.29 18.99 -15.55
N SER A 83 0.95 18.42 -14.54
CA SER A 83 2.38 18.66 -14.30
C SER A 83 3.29 17.78 -15.16
N GLY A 84 2.80 16.63 -15.65
CA GLY A 84 3.62 15.61 -16.31
C GLY A 84 4.57 14.87 -15.36
N GLY A 85 4.48 15.13 -14.06
CA GLY A 85 5.32 14.53 -13.02
C GLY A 85 4.86 13.12 -12.61
N PRO A 86 5.60 12.44 -11.71
CA PRO A 86 5.18 11.15 -11.17
C PRO A 86 3.91 11.31 -10.33
N LEU A 87 3.01 10.34 -10.42
CA LEU A 87 1.79 10.28 -9.61
C LEU A 87 1.60 8.84 -9.16
N HIS A 88 1.57 8.58 -7.86
CA HIS A 88 1.48 7.21 -7.36
C HIS A 88 0.19 6.97 -6.59
N LEU A 89 -0.47 5.84 -6.89
CA LEU A 89 -1.68 5.39 -6.23
C LEU A 89 -1.47 3.97 -5.71
N LEU A 90 -1.64 3.76 -4.41
CA LEU A 90 -1.66 2.43 -3.84
C LEU A 90 -2.98 1.74 -4.16
N GLY A 91 -2.92 0.45 -4.50
CA GLY A 91 -4.05 -0.46 -4.39
C GLY A 91 -3.79 -1.44 -3.25
N ILE A 92 -4.58 -1.39 -2.19
CA ILE A 92 -4.42 -2.24 -0.99
C ILE A 92 -5.54 -3.27 -0.93
N GLY A 93 -5.22 -4.52 -0.57
CA GLY A 93 -6.22 -5.59 -0.47
C GLY A 93 -6.54 -6.28 -1.80
N ILE A 94 -5.65 -6.15 -2.79
CA ILE A 94 -5.83 -6.74 -4.11
C ILE A 94 -5.33 -8.20 -4.15
N THR A 95 -5.90 -9.00 -5.03
CA THR A 95 -5.42 -10.37 -5.33
C THR A 95 -4.91 -10.52 -6.76
N SER A 96 -5.02 -9.46 -7.57
CA SER A 96 -4.51 -9.41 -8.93
C SER A 96 -4.17 -7.96 -9.31
N GLN A 97 -3.24 -7.79 -10.26
CA GLN A 97 -2.81 -6.46 -10.70
C GLN A 97 -3.96 -5.70 -11.40
N PRO A 98 -4.31 -4.48 -10.94
CA PRO A 98 -5.21 -3.59 -11.66
C PRO A 98 -4.70 -3.35 -13.10
N ARG A 99 -5.60 -3.42 -14.07
CA ARG A 99 -5.26 -3.15 -15.48
C ARG A 99 -5.49 -1.68 -15.80
N VAL A 100 -4.44 -0.88 -15.67
CA VAL A 100 -4.49 0.55 -15.95
C VAL A 100 -3.18 1.03 -16.56
N GLY A 101 -3.27 2.00 -17.49
CA GLY A 101 -2.11 2.60 -18.13
C GLY A 101 -1.54 3.77 -17.33
N ARG A 102 -0.27 4.11 -17.56
CA ARG A 102 0.41 5.21 -16.87
C ARG A 102 -0.25 6.58 -17.07
N GLU A 103 -0.88 6.78 -18.22
CA GLU A 103 -1.57 8.04 -18.56
C GLU A 103 -3.02 8.11 -18.05
N ALA A 104 -3.46 7.10 -17.29
CA ALA A 104 -4.78 7.12 -16.70
C ALA A 104 -4.89 8.23 -15.66
N THR A 105 -6.09 8.81 -15.58
CA THR A 105 -6.45 9.73 -14.50
C THR A 105 -6.48 9.01 -13.15
N LEU A 106 -6.39 9.77 -12.06
CA LEU A 106 -6.52 9.22 -10.70
C LEU A 106 -7.85 8.47 -10.51
N ALA A 107 -8.95 8.99 -11.07
CA ALA A 107 -10.25 8.35 -10.99
C ALA A 107 -10.30 7.00 -11.73
N GLU A 108 -9.70 6.91 -12.92
CA GLU A 108 -9.61 5.65 -13.68
C GLU A 108 -8.74 4.62 -12.94
N ALA A 109 -7.60 5.05 -12.39
CA ALA A 109 -6.73 4.19 -11.58
C ALA A 109 -7.43 3.71 -10.30
N ALA A 110 -8.15 4.60 -9.61
CA ALA A 110 -8.94 4.25 -8.44
C ALA A 110 -10.06 3.26 -8.77
N ALA A 111 -10.74 3.45 -9.91
CA ALA A 111 -11.75 2.51 -10.39
C ALA A 111 -11.15 1.13 -10.70
N ALA A 112 -9.99 1.08 -11.35
CA ALA A 112 -9.29 -0.17 -11.65
C ALA A 112 -8.87 -0.93 -10.38
N VAL A 113 -8.44 -0.22 -9.33
CA VAL A 113 -8.15 -0.81 -8.01
C VAL A 113 -9.41 -1.41 -7.38
N ARG A 114 -10.54 -0.68 -7.43
CA ARG A 114 -11.83 -1.14 -6.88
C ARG A 114 -12.37 -2.35 -7.65
N GLU A 115 -12.17 -2.41 -8.97
CA GLU A 115 -12.60 -3.53 -9.82
C GLU A 115 -11.97 -4.87 -9.38
N VAL A 116 -10.71 -4.83 -8.91
CA VAL A 116 -10.04 -6.02 -8.35
C VAL A 116 -10.23 -6.18 -6.84
N GLY A 117 -11.19 -5.46 -6.25
CA GLY A 117 -11.60 -5.56 -4.85
C GLY A 117 -10.73 -4.79 -3.86
N GLY A 118 -9.78 -3.98 -4.34
CA GLY A 118 -8.87 -3.20 -3.50
C GLY A 118 -9.43 -1.86 -3.06
N VAL A 119 -8.70 -1.24 -2.14
CA VAL A 119 -8.92 0.14 -1.69
C VAL A 119 -7.83 1.04 -2.30
N PRO A 120 -8.19 2.06 -3.08
CA PRO A 120 -7.23 3.03 -3.59
C PRO A 120 -6.78 4.01 -2.51
N PHE A 121 -5.50 4.35 -2.47
CA PHE A 121 -4.95 5.35 -1.54
C PHE A 121 -3.87 6.19 -2.22
N LEU A 122 -4.00 7.52 -2.18
CA LEU A 122 -3.04 8.44 -2.79
C LEU A 122 -1.70 8.43 -2.04
N ALA A 123 -0.62 8.04 -2.73
CA ALA A 123 0.70 7.94 -2.12
C ALA A 123 1.45 9.27 -2.17
N HIS A 124 2.10 9.61 -1.05
CA HIS A 124 3.09 10.70 -0.91
C HIS A 124 2.91 11.92 -1.85
N PRO A 125 1.74 12.58 -1.83
CA PRO A 125 1.36 13.61 -2.82
C PRO A 125 2.30 14.83 -2.86
N VAL A 126 2.99 15.10 -1.74
CA VAL A 126 3.96 16.19 -1.67
C VAL A 126 5.26 15.85 -2.40
N TRP A 127 5.73 14.60 -2.33
CA TRP A 127 6.97 14.18 -3.00
C TRP A 127 6.81 14.14 -4.51
N SER A 128 5.63 13.73 -4.99
CA SER A 128 5.26 13.74 -6.42
C SER A 128 5.09 15.14 -6.98
N GLY A 129 5.07 16.18 -6.14
CA GLY A 129 4.78 17.55 -6.58
C GLY A 129 3.33 17.73 -7.06
N LEU A 130 2.42 16.88 -6.57
CA LEU A 130 1.03 16.85 -7.00
C LEU A 130 0.31 18.13 -6.61
N ARG A 131 -0.39 18.73 -7.56
CA ARG A 131 -1.17 19.95 -7.33
C ARG A 131 -2.57 19.59 -6.83
N THR A 132 -3.15 20.42 -5.98
CA THR A 132 -4.47 20.14 -5.39
C THR A 132 -5.58 20.03 -6.45
N ASP A 133 -5.46 20.73 -7.57
CA ASP A 133 -6.38 20.66 -8.70
C ASP A 133 -6.19 19.40 -9.57
N GLU A 134 -5.32 18.47 -9.17
CA GLU A 134 -5.09 17.17 -9.82
C GLU A 134 -5.67 16.00 -8.99
N VAL A 135 -6.28 16.24 -7.82
CA VAL A 135 -6.69 15.19 -6.85
C VAL A 135 -8.17 14.79 -6.92
N ASP A 136 -8.93 15.31 -7.89
CA ASP A 136 -10.38 15.07 -7.96
C ASP A 136 -10.73 13.59 -8.25
N GLY A 137 -11.78 13.07 -7.60
CA GLY A 137 -12.45 11.81 -7.99
C GLY A 137 -11.90 10.51 -7.39
N ILE A 138 -11.14 10.57 -6.28
CA ILE A 138 -10.61 9.39 -5.58
C ILE A 138 -11.49 8.85 -4.43
N GLU A 139 -12.57 9.56 -4.06
CA GLU A 139 -13.50 9.17 -2.98
C GLU A 139 -14.22 7.83 -3.26
#